data_AF-A0A966UTA6-F1
#
_entry.id   AF-A0A966UTA6-F1
#
_cell.length_a   1.000
_cell.length_b   1.000
_cell.length_c   1.000
_cell.angle_alpha   90.00
_cell.angle_beta   90.00
_cell.angle_gamma   90.00
#
_symmetry.space_group_name_H-M   'P 1'
#
loop_
_entity.id
_entity.type
_entity.pdbx_description
1 polymer ?
#
loop_
_entity_poly.entity_id
_entity_poly.type
_entity_poly.pdbx_seq_one_letter_code
_entity_poly.pdbx_strand_id
1 'polypeptide(L)'
;TTGKLDEDTVFNIIRESAASAFPKYADKIKAGVDLKTLADPYIQSMSSILEIPYSSIDVFDPTIRNAIGGDYSKVTATPGMGGVGRGEYTLYDFEKDLRKDARWQYTKNAGKVIADSTLRVLQDFGVQA
;
A
#
# COMPACT_ATOMS: atom_id res chain seq x y z
N THR A 1 -18.99 34.38 23.64
CA THR A 1 -19.08 32.91 23.77
C THR A 1 -18.88 32.24 22.41
N THR A 2 -17.92 32.72 21.60
CA THR A 2 -17.88 32.51 20.15
C THR A 2 -16.71 31.63 19.69
N GLY A 3 -15.84 31.17 20.61
CA GLY A 3 -14.63 30.41 20.25
C GLY A 3 -14.77 28.89 20.20
N LYS A 4 -15.91 28.31 20.61
CA LYS A 4 -16.10 26.84 20.70
C LYS A 4 -17.00 26.26 19.59
N LEU A 5 -17.57 27.10 18.73
CA LEU A 5 -18.41 26.65 17.59
C LEU A 5 -17.58 26.33 16.33
N ASP A 6 -16.27 26.53 16.36
CA ASP A 6 -15.45 26.60 15.14
C ASP A 6 -14.55 25.36 14.92
N GLU A 7 -13.82 24.90 15.95
CA GLU A 7 -12.88 23.79 15.80
C GLU A 7 -13.56 22.45 15.49
N ASP A 8 -14.59 22.08 16.26
CA ASP A 8 -15.34 20.83 16.04
C ASP A 8 -16.01 20.81 14.66
N THR A 9 -16.48 21.97 14.18
CA THR A 9 -17.07 22.11 12.85
C THR A 9 -16.03 21.89 11.75
N VAL A 10 -14.85 22.50 11.88
CA VAL A 10 -13.74 22.33 10.92
C VAL A 10 -13.26 20.88 10.89
N PHE A 11 -13.07 20.23 12.04
CA PHE A 11 -12.66 18.84 12.09
C PHE A 11 -13.71 17.90 11.47
N ASN A 12 -15.00 18.18 11.69
CA ASN A 12 -16.07 17.38 11.09
C ASN A 12 -16.12 17.52 9.57
N ILE A 13 -15.90 18.72 9.02
CA ILE A 13 -15.83 18.93 7.57
C ILE A 13 -14.64 18.14 6.96
N ILE A 14 -13.47 18.19 7.60
CA ILE A 14 -12.29 17.45 7.13
C ILE A 14 -12.56 15.94 7.17
N ARG A 15 -13.19 15.43 8.23
CA ARG A 15 -13.56 14.01 8.35
C ARG A 15 -14.60 13.59 7.31
N GLU A 16 -15.62 14.40 7.04
CA GLU A 16 -16.61 14.13 6.00
C GLU A 16 -15.99 14.11 4.60
N SER A 17 -15.04 15.02 4.33
CA SER A 17 -14.28 15.02 3.08
C SER A 17 -13.41 13.77 2.95
N ALA A 18 -12.67 13.40 4.00
CA ALA A 18 -11.85 12.19 4.00
C ALA A 18 -12.70 10.91 3.90
N ALA A 19 -13.84 10.84 4.60
CA ALA A 19 -14.77 9.72 4.51
C ALA A 19 -15.34 9.55 3.09
N SER A 20 -15.59 10.67 2.41
CA SER A 20 -16.02 10.67 1.00
C SER A 20 -14.91 10.21 0.05
N ALA A 21 -13.66 10.58 0.33
CA ALA A 21 -12.49 10.17 -0.46
C ALA A 21 -12.09 8.70 -0.23
N PHE A 22 -12.41 8.12 0.93
CA PHE A 22 -12.08 6.74 1.31
C PHE A 22 -13.32 5.97 1.78
N PRO A 23 -14.27 5.63 0.89
CA PRO A 23 -15.56 5.04 1.27
C PRO A 23 -15.43 3.75 2.11
N LYS A 24 -14.42 2.93 1.82
CA LYS A 24 -14.11 1.68 2.57
C LYS A 24 -13.86 1.92 4.06
N TYR A 25 -13.38 3.12 4.42
CA TYR A 25 -13.03 3.48 5.79
C TYR A 25 -13.88 4.61 6.36
N ALA A 26 -14.96 5.01 5.65
CA ALA A 26 -15.79 6.14 6.01
C ALA A 26 -16.26 6.11 7.47
N ASP A 27 -16.77 4.96 7.94
CA ASP A 27 -17.26 4.82 9.32
C ASP A 27 -16.14 5.00 10.36
N LYS A 28 -14.94 4.49 10.06
CA LYS A 28 -13.77 4.64 10.96
C LYS A 28 -13.29 6.08 10.99
N ILE A 29 -13.24 6.74 9.84
CA ILE A 29 -12.84 8.15 9.72
C ILE A 29 -13.83 9.05 10.47
N LYS A 30 -15.14 8.81 10.30
CA LYS A 30 -16.20 9.53 11.03
C LYS A 30 -16.15 9.26 12.54
N ALA A 31 -15.74 8.06 12.94
CA ALA A 31 -15.46 7.72 14.34
C ALA A 31 -14.16 8.34 14.90
N GLY A 32 -13.43 9.12 14.10
CA GLY A 32 -12.23 9.83 14.52
C GLY A 32 -10.92 9.06 14.35
N VAL A 33 -10.92 7.94 13.63
CA VAL A 33 -9.68 7.23 13.30
C VAL A 33 -8.93 7.99 12.21
N ASP A 34 -7.67 8.29 12.48
CA ASP A 34 -6.80 8.98 11.54
C ASP A 34 -6.49 8.13 10.31
N LEU A 35 -6.43 8.78 9.14
CA LEU A 35 -6.12 8.10 7.87
C LEU A 35 -4.75 7.41 7.92
N LYS A 36 -3.77 8.01 8.60
CA LYS A 36 -2.45 7.42 8.77
C LYS A 36 -2.53 6.08 9.51
N THR A 37 -3.31 5.98 10.58
CA THR A 37 -3.52 4.72 11.31
C THR A 37 -4.17 3.65 10.43
N LEU A 38 -5.08 4.04 9.55
CA LEU A 38 -5.69 3.12 8.58
C LEU A 38 -4.69 2.64 7.51
N ALA A 39 -3.74 3.50 7.15
CA ALA A 39 -2.70 3.22 6.17
C ALA A 39 -1.47 2.52 6.76
N ASP A 40 -1.32 2.45 8.09
CA ASP A 40 -0.12 1.95 8.76
C ASP A 40 0.39 0.60 8.24
N PRO A 41 -0.46 -0.43 7.96
CA PRO A 41 0.02 -1.69 7.40
C PRO A 41 0.74 -1.52 6.05
N TYR A 42 0.24 -0.62 5.22
CA TYR A 42 0.81 -0.31 3.90
C TYR A 42 2.11 0.50 4.05
N ILE A 43 2.14 1.46 4.98
CA ILE A 43 3.33 2.26 5.27
C ILE A 43 4.46 1.36 5.80
N GLN A 44 4.15 0.45 6.74
CA GLN A 44 5.12 -0.51 7.28
C GLN A 44 5.67 -1.43 6.19
N SER A 45 4.78 -1.94 5.34
CA SER A 45 5.15 -2.80 4.22
C SER A 45 6.06 -2.09 3.21
N MET A 46 5.71 -0.86 2.83
CA MET A 46 6.51 -0.01 1.94
C MET A 46 7.87 0.32 2.54
N SER A 47 7.91 0.69 3.82
CA SER A 47 9.16 0.95 4.56
C SER A 47 10.09 -0.27 4.56
N SER A 48 9.53 -1.45 4.82
CA SER A 48 10.28 -2.70 4.86
C SER A 48 10.79 -3.12 3.48
N ILE A 49 9.92 -3.16 2.47
CA ILE A 49 10.25 -3.65 1.13
C ILE A 49 11.19 -2.69 0.41
N LEU A 50 10.92 -1.39 0.48
CA LEU A 50 11.74 -0.38 -0.19
C LEU A 50 12.92 0.12 0.66
N GLU A 51 13.08 -0.40 1.89
CA GLU A 51 14.13 -0.01 2.83
C GLU A 51 14.24 1.51 3.07
N ILE A 52 13.10 2.20 2.99
CA ILE A 52 13.01 3.63 3.26
C ILE A 52 12.51 3.86 4.69
N PRO A 53 12.93 4.93 5.38
CA PRO A 53 12.47 5.21 6.73
C PRO A 53 10.96 5.35 6.83
N TYR A 54 10.34 4.66 7.79
CA TYR A 54 8.89 4.74 8.04
C TYR A 54 8.40 6.19 8.21
N SER A 55 9.19 7.04 8.89
CA SER A 55 8.86 8.45 9.11
C SER A 55 8.91 9.33 7.86
N SER A 56 9.52 8.85 6.77
CA SER A 56 9.60 9.57 5.50
C SER A 56 8.42 9.28 4.57
N ILE A 57 7.57 8.30 4.91
CA ILE A 57 6.43 7.90 4.08
C ILE A 57 5.20 8.64 4.57
N ASP A 58 4.62 9.45 3.67
CA ASP A 58 3.38 10.16 3.93
C ASP A 58 2.17 9.29 3.51
N VAL A 59 1.05 9.45 4.22
CA VAL A 59 -0.21 8.79 3.87
C VAL A 59 -0.78 9.27 2.52
N PHE A 60 -0.39 10.46 2.08
CA PHE A 60 -0.71 11.05 0.79
C PHE A 60 0.27 10.65 -0.32
N ASP A 61 1.30 9.84 -0.02
CA ASP A 61 2.13 9.22 -1.05
C ASP A 61 1.22 8.49 -2.06
N PRO A 62 1.38 8.69 -3.38
CA PRO A 62 0.50 8.08 -4.37
C PRO A 62 0.40 6.56 -4.27
N THR A 63 1.50 5.87 -3.92
CA THR A 63 1.53 4.42 -3.73
C THR A 63 0.66 4.00 -2.55
N ILE A 64 0.74 4.72 -1.42
CA ILE A 64 -0.09 4.45 -0.23
C ILE A 64 -1.55 4.83 -0.49
N ARG A 65 -1.79 6.02 -1.02
CA ARG A 65 -3.13 6.56 -1.27
C ARG A 65 -3.95 5.64 -2.19
N ASN A 66 -3.35 5.15 -3.26
CA ASN A 66 -4.03 4.26 -4.18
C ASN A 66 -4.31 2.88 -3.52
N ALA A 67 -3.40 2.41 -2.64
CA ALA A 67 -3.55 1.14 -1.91
C ALA A 67 -4.73 1.16 -0.93
N ILE A 68 -4.90 2.26 -0.20
CA ILE A 68 -6.01 2.43 0.75
C ILE A 68 -7.30 2.93 0.08
N GLY A 69 -7.20 3.68 -1.02
CA GLY A 69 -8.33 4.24 -1.76
C GLY A 69 -9.19 3.21 -2.46
N GLY A 70 -8.64 2.01 -2.71
CA GLY A 70 -9.33 0.98 -3.49
C GLY A 70 -9.35 1.25 -4.98
N ASP A 71 -8.59 2.25 -5.46
CA ASP A 71 -8.38 2.50 -6.89
C ASP A 71 -7.67 1.32 -7.56
N TYR A 72 -6.85 0.59 -6.81
CA TYR A 72 -6.40 -0.71 -7.25
C TYR A 72 -7.55 -1.71 -7.13
N SER A 73 -8.10 -2.09 -8.29
CA SER A 73 -8.87 -3.31 -8.41
C SER A 73 -8.01 -4.33 -9.14
N LYS A 74 -7.87 -5.52 -8.55
CA LYS A 74 -7.19 -6.62 -9.22
C LYS A 74 -8.08 -7.07 -10.38
N VAL A 75 -7.65 -6.82 -11.61
CA VAL A 75 -8.30 -7.37 -12.79
C VAL A 75 -7.98 -8.85 -12.83
N THR A 76 -8.92 -9.68 -12.39
CA THR A 76 -8.85 -11.12 -12.57
C THR A 76 -9.58 -11.44 -13.86
N ALA A 77 -8.84 -11.76 -14.92
CA ALA A 77 -9.43 -12.41 -16.07
C ALA A 77 -9.83 -13.82 -15.65
N THR A 78 -11.12 -14.15 -15.68
CA THR A 78 -11.58 -15.54 -15.56
C THR A 78 -11.40 -16.17 -16.94
N PRO A 79 -10.44 -17.10 -17.15
CA PRO A 79 -10.24 -17.71 -18.45
C PRO A 79 -11.50 -18.45 -18.87
N GLY A 80 -12.03 -18.15 -20.06
CA GLY A 80 -13.17 -18.87 -20.66
C GLY A 80 -14.56 -18.26 -20.45
N MET A 81 -14.72 -17.13 -19.75
CA MET A 81 -16.05 -16.55 -19.48
C MET A 81 -16.27 -15.09 -19.92
N GLY A 82 -15.32 -14.48 -20.65
CA GLY A 82 -15.47 -13.13 -21.23
C GLY A 82 -15.63 -11.98 -20.22
N GLY A 83 -15.69 -12.27 -18.92
CA GLY A 83 -15.85 -11.31 -17.85
C GLY A 83 -14.52 -10.93 -17.19
N VAL A 84 -14.33 -9.63 -16.97
CA VAL A 84 -13.31 -9.11 -16.06
C VAL A 84 -13.86 -9.13 -14.63
N GLY A 85 -13.37 -10.04 -13.80
CA GLY A 85 -13.62 -10.00 -12.37
C GLY A 85 -12.82 -8.87 -11.72
N ARG A 86 -13.46 -8.12 -10.81
CA ARG A 86 -12.82 -7.12 -9.97
C ARG A 86 -12.55 -7.77 -8.61
N GLY A 87 -11.33 -8.26 -8.40
CA GLY A 87 -10.91 -8.81 -7.12
C GLY A 87 -10.58 -7.72 -6.10
N GLU A 88 -10.70 -8.06 -4.81
CA GLU A 88 -10.22 -7.20 -3.73
C GLU A 88 -8.70 -7.04 -3.81
N TYR A 89 -8.22 -5.80 -3.67
CA TYR A 89 -6.79 -5.54 -3.56
C TYR A 89 -6.33 -5.74 -2.13
N THR A 90 -5.52 -6.79 -1.94
CA THR A 90 -5.04 -7.20 -0.62
C THR A 90 -3.70 -6.55 -0.29
N LEU A 91 -3.29 -6.60 0.99
CA LEU A 91 -1.94 -6.21 1.38
C LEU A 91 -0.86 -7.02 0.64
N TYR A 92 -1.15 -8.30 0.33
CA TYR A 92 -0.25 -9.13 -0.46
C TYR A 92 -0.08 -8.62 -1.90
N ASP A 93 -1.16 -8.19 -2.56
CA ASP A 93 -1.07 -7.61 -3.90
C ASP A 93 -0.26 -6.30 -3.87
N PHE A 94 -0.44 -5.48 -2.83
CA PHE A 94 0.38 -4.30 -2.57
C PHE A 94 1.86 -4.62 -2.43
N GLU A 95 2.22 -5.57 -1.57
CA GLU A 95 3.59 -6.02 -1.41
C GLU A 95 4.20 -6.57 -2.70
N LYS A 96 3.39 -7.26 -3.50
CA LYS A 96 3.81 -7.77 -4.81
C LYS A 96 4.10 -6.62 -5.77
N ASP A 97 3.31 -5.56 -5.76
CA ASP A 97 3.51 -4.40 -6.61
C ASP A 97 4.72 -3.57 -6.16
N LEU A 98 4.96 -3.46 -4.85
CA LEU A 98 6.20 -2.85 -4.32
C LEU A 98 7.46 -3.56 -4.80
N ARG A 99 7.44 -4.89 -4.93
CA ARG A 99 8.58 -5.66 -5.50
C ARG A 99 8.76 -5.48 -7.00
N LYS A 100 7.79 -4.88 -7.70
CA LYS A 100 7.93 -4.48 -9.12
C LYS A 100 8.35 -3.01 -9.26
N ASP A 101 8.33 -2.25 -8.17
CA ASP A 101 8.72 -0.84 -8.17
C ASP A 101 10.21 -0.71 -8.55
N ALA A 102 10.53 0.27 -9.42
CA ALA A 102 11.89 0.52 -9.84
C ALA A 102 12.84 0.88 -8.69
N ARG A 103 12.32 1.37 -7.56
CA ARG A 103 13.09 1.65 -6.35
C ARG A 103 13.59 0.37 -5.67
N TRP A 104 12.85 -0.74 -5.81
CA TRP A 104 13.14 -1.99 -5.10
C TRP A 104 14.51 -2.57 -5.47
N GLN A 105 14.93 -2.45 -6.73
CA GLN A 105 16.22 -2.99 -7.20
C GLN A 105 17.44 -2.43 -6.46
N TYR A 106 17.32 -1.25 -5.83
CA TYR A 106 18.40 -0.60 -5.10
C TYR A 106 18.43 -0.99 -3.61
N THR A 107 17.51 -1.83 -3.17
CA THR A 107 17.43 -2.29 -1.77
C THR A 107 18.36 -3.47 -1.51
N LYS A 108 18.79 -3.63 -0.26
CA LYS A 108 19.61 -4.77 0.16
C LYS A 108 18.84 -6.08 0.03
N ASN A 109 17.56 -6.07 0.35
CA ASN A 109 16.71 -7.25 0.22
C ASN A 109 16.54 -7.70 -1.25
N ALA A 110 16.46 -6.78 -2.21
CA ALA A 110 16.47 -7.14 -3.63
C ALA A 110 17.79 -7.79 -4.05
N GLY A 111 18.92 -7.20 -3.63
CA GLY A 111 20.24 -7.77 -3.89
C GLY A 111 20.39 -9.19 -3.34
N LYS A 112 19.87 -9.45 -2.13
CA LYS A 112 19.84 -10.79 -1.54
C LYS A 112 18.99 -11.78 -2.36
N VAL A 113 17.78 -11.38 -2.76
CA VAL A 113 16.90 -12.25 -3.56
C VAL A 113 17.54 -12.62 -4.89
N ILE A 114 18.19 -11.67 -5.55
CA ILE A 114 18.89 -11.90 -6.82
C ILE A 114 20.08 -12.84 -6.60
N ALA A 115 20.95 -12.56 -5.61
CA ALA A 115 22.11 -13.38 -5.31
C ALA A 115 21.73 -14.84 -4.94
N ASP A 116 20.72 -15.03 -4.09
CA ASP A 116 20.22 -16.35 -3.71
C ASP A 116 19.65 -17.10 -4.92
N SER A 117 18.98 -16.40 -5.83
CA SER A 117 18.45 -16.98 -7.07
C SER A 117 19.56 -17.38 -8.04
N THR A 118 20.55 -16.52 -8.23
CA THR A 118 21.73 -16.80 -9.07
C THR A 118 22.51 -17.99 -8.52
N LEU A 119 22.72 -18.07 -7.20
CA LEU A 119 23.42 -19.19 -6.58
C LEU A 119 22.68 -20.52 -6.81
N ARG A 120 21.35 -20.53 -6.67
CA ARG A 120 20.54 -21.73 -6.96
C ARG A 120 20.68 -22.16 -8.41
N VAL A 121 20.61 -21.21 -9.35
CA VAL A 121 20.80 -21.50 -10.77
C VAL A 121 22.19 -22.10 -11.03
N LEU A 122 23.25 -21.53 -10.43
CA LEU A 122 24.62 -22.07 -10.55
C LEU A 122 24.73 -23.49 -9.97
N GLN A 123 24.11 -23.75 -8.81
CA GLN A 123 24.03 -25.07 -8.19
C GLN A 123 23.27 -26.08 -9.05
N ASP A 124 22.13 -25.68 -9.60
CA ASP A 124 21.29 -26.50 -10.49
C ASP A 124 22.03 -26.84 -11.80
N PHE A 125 22.93 -25.96 -12.25
CA PHE A 125 23.82 -26.21 -13.40
C PHE A 125 25.11 -26.96 -13.04
N GLY A 126 25.28 -27.40 -11.79
CA GLY A 126 26.44 -28.20 -11.37
C GLY A 126 27.75 -27.41 -11.26
N VAL A 127 27.69 -26.07 -11.27
CA VAL A 127 28.84 -25.21 -10.99
C VAL A 127 29.04 -25.17 -9.47
N GLN A 128 29.78 -26.15 -8.95
CA GLN A 128 30.24 -26.12 -7.56
C GLN A 128 31.36 -25.09 -7.44
N ALA A 129 31.20 -24.14 -6.51
CA ALA A 129 32.18 -23.12 -6.18
C ALA A 129 33.48 -23.72 -5.62
#